data_AF-A0A379LKJ9-F1
#
_entry.id   AF-A0A379LKJ9-F1
#
_cell.length_a   1.000
_cell.length_b   1.000
_cell.length_c   1.000
_cell.angle_alpha   90.00
_cell.angle_beta   90.00
_cell.angle_gamma   90.00
#
_symmetry.space_group_name_H-M   'P 1'
#
loop_
_entity.id
_entity.type
_entity.pdbx_description
1 polymer ?
#
loop_
_entity_poly.entity_id
_entity_poly.type
_entity_poly.pdbx_seq_one_letter_code
_entity_poly.pdbx_strand_id
1 'polypeptide(L)'
;MPAWQRTFWVVIQGVVASVLLLAGGLTALQTVAIVSALPFAIILLISMGGMWRALIIEEHRTDSLEQDNRLPPHLLTPSAWRERIDYLTKQPTRDEVLSYIREVVEVAMHQVADKFIDSGWQAKAEFDEVNNRAILQLQRGEEVDFTYEVRLAEHDIPDYYQQSGAHVGQLHHYRAEVYLRRGGLTYDLYGYQSDAVINDIIDQFEKYLHFLNVSPDSLPWRMEMHDEGLVVESSSEFDK
;
A
#
# COMPACT_ATOMS: atom_id res chain seq x y z
N MET A 1 33.42 -15.38 24.08
CA MET A 1 33.11 -15.16 25.52
C MET A 1 34.19 -15.81 26.36
N PRO A 2 34.75 -15.13 27.38
CA PRO A 2 35.85 -15.65 28.18
C PRO A 2 35.47 -16.99 28.84
N ALA A 3 36.32 -18.01 28.74
CA ALA A 3 36.04 -19.35 29.25
C ALA A 3 35.74 -19.37 30.77
N TRP A 4 36.39 -18.47 31.51
CA TRP A 4 36.19 -18.31 32.96
C TRP A 4 34.77 -17.87 33.33
N GLN A 5 34.19 -16.93 32.58
CA GLN A 5 32.84 -16.43 32.82
C GLN A 5 31.80 -17.53 32.59
N ARG A 6 31.99 -18.38 31.57
CA ARG A 6 31.07 -19.50 31.29
C ARG A 6 31.04 -20.51 32.45
N THR A 7 32.20 -20.90 32.97
CA THR A 7 32.27 -21.86 34.09
C THR A 7 31.64 -21.30 35.36
N PHE A 8 31.89 -20.01 35.66
CA PHE A 8 31.26 -19.34 36.79
C PHE A 8 29.72 -19.35 36.70
N TRP A 9 29.16 -19.00 35.53
CA TRP A 9 27.71 -19.00 35.31
C TRP A 9 27.07 -20.40 35.34
N VAL A 10 27.78 -21.45 34.90
CA VAL A 10 27.26 -22.82 34.96
C VAL A 10 27.24 -23.33 36.41
N VAL A 11 28.31 -23.07 37.18
CA VAL A 11 28.40 -23.50 38.58
C VAL A 11 27.33 -22.80 39.43
N ILE A 12 27.12 -21.49 39.25
CA ILE A 12 26.11 -20.76 40.03
C ILE A 12 24.68 -21.25 39.72
N GLN A 13 24.37 -21.56 38.45
CA GLN A 13 23.09 -22.15 38.07
C GLN A 13 22.89 -23.54 38.67
N GLY A 14 23.94 -24.38 38.68
CA GLY A 14 23.90 -25.71 39.31
C GLY A 14 23.63 -25.63 40.81
N VAL A 15 24.32 -24.74 41.52
CA VAL A 15 24.12 -24.53 42.97
C VAL A 15 22.71 -24.03 43.28
N VAL A 16 22.22 -23.04 42.53
CA VAL A 16 20.86 -22.51 42.69
C VAL A 16 19.81 -23.60 42.44
N ALA A 17 19.98 -24.40 41.39
CA ALA A 17 19.07 -25.53 41.11
C ALA A 17 19.08 -26.57 42.24
N SER A 18 20.25 -26.94 42.78
CA SER A 18 20.35 -27.88 43.90
C SER A 18 19.68 -27.35 45.17
N VAL A 19 19.87 -26.07 45.51
CA VAL A 19 19.23 -25.44 46.68
C VAL A 19 17.71 -25.37 46.51
N LEU A 20 17.23 -25.05 45.31
CA LEU A 20 15.79 -24.97 45.00
C LEU A 20 15.10 -26.35 45.06
N LEU A 21 15.79 -27.43 44.68
CA LEU A 21 15.26 -28.79 44.85
C LEU A 21 15.10 -29.17 46.32
N LEU A 22 16.03 -28.74 47.18
CA LEU A 22 15.98 -29.00 48.62
C LEU A 22 14.95 -28.13 49.36
N ALA A 23 14.66 -26.92 48.87
CA ALA A 23 13.80 -25.94 49.54
C ALA A 23 12.28 -26.18 49.41
N GLY A 24 11.84 -27.24 48.70
CA GLY A 24 10.41 -27.56 48.54
C GLY A 24 10.01 -27.73 47.07
N GLY A 25 10.65 -28.70 46.42
CA GLY A 25 10.55 -29.05 45.00
C GLY A 25 9.17 -28.86 44.36
N LEU A 26 9.21 -28.39 43.11
CA LEU A 26 8.12 -28.00 42.21
C LEU A 26 7.33 -26.74 42.58
N THR A 27 6.72 -26.66 43.76
CA THR A 27 5.77 -25.57 44.05
C THR A 27 6.48 -24.23 44.25
N ALA A 28 7.60 -24.23 44.99
CA ALA A 28 8.43 -23.03 45.16
C ALA A 28 9.05 -22.55 43.83
N LEU A 29 9.45 -23.50 42.97
CA LEU A 29 10.02 -23.19 41.66
C LEU A 29 9.00 -22.52 40.74
N GLN A 30 7.75 -23.00 40.78
CA GLN A 30 6.65 -22.45 39.98
C GLN A 30 6.26 -21.04 40.46
N THR A 31 6.21 -20.80 41.78
CA THR A 31 5.93 -19.46 42.31
C THR A 31 7.04 -18.47 41.96
N VAL A 32 8.31 -18.86 42.08
CA VAL A 32 9.45 -18.00 41.71
C VAL A 32 9.45 -17.70 40.21
N ALA A 33 9.13 -18.69 39.35
CA ALA A 33 9.00 -18.50 37.91
C ALA A 33 7.87 -17.52 37.56
N ILE A 34 6.69 -17.65 38.18
CA ILE A 34 5.55 -16.73 37.94
C ILE A 34 5.89 -15.31 38.40
N VAL A 35 6.46 -15.16 39.60
CA VAL A 35 6.81 -13.86 40.17
C VAL A 35 7.92 -13.16 39.37
N SER A 36 8.87 -13.91 38.80
CA SER A 36 9.92 -13.34 37.94
C SER A 36 9.48 -13.11 36.49
N ALA A 37 8.50 -13.86 35.98
CA ALA A 37 7.94 -13.67 34.64
C ALA A 37 7.02 -12.45 34.53
N LEU A 38 6.31 -12.09 35.61
CA LEU A 38 5.40 -10.94 35.64
C LEU A 38 6.08 -9.59 35.27
N PRO A 39 7.22 -9.18 35.86
CA PRO A 39 7.88 -7.94 35.47
C PRO A 39 8.41 -7.98 34.04
N PHE A 40 8.85 -9.14 33.55
CA PHE A 40 9.30 -9.30 32.18
C PHE A 40 8.13 -9.18 31.19
N ALA A 41 6.97 -9.74 31.52
CA ALA A 41 5.76 -9.59 30.72
C ALA A 41 5.33 -8.12 30.57
N ILE A 42 5.46 -7.31 31.63
CA ILE A 42 5.18 -5.87 31.56
C ILE A 42 6.11 -5.17 30.55
N ILE A 43 7.41 -5.50 30.55
CA ILE A 43 8.38 -4.94 29.58
C ILE A 43 8.04 -5.36 28.15
N LEU A 44 7.63 -6.62 27.94
CA LEU A 44 7.19 -7.11 26.63
C LEU A 44 5.93 -6.38 26.13
N LEU A 45 4.95 -6.13 27.01
CA LEU A 45 3.74 -5.37 26.67
C LEU A 45 4.06 -3.92 26.28
N ILE A 46 4.97 -3.26 27.01
CA ILE A 46 5.43 -1.90 26.66
C ILE A 46 6.15 -1.91 25.31
N SER A 47 7.01 -2.91 25.06
CA SER A 47 7.72 -3.07 23.78
C SER A 47 6.75 -3.30 22.61
N MET A 48 5.74 -4.15 22.79
CA MET A 48 4.67 -4.36 21.80
C MET A 48 3.90 -3.07 21.52
N GLY A 49 3.54 -2.31 22.56
CA GLY A 49 2.87 -1.02 22.39
C GLY A 49 3.74 0.01 21.64
N GLY A 50 5.04 0.04 21.94
CA GLY A 50 6.00 0.89 21.24
C GLY A 50 6.19 0.50 19.78
N MET A 51 6.30 -0.80 19.49
CA MET A 51 6.41 -1.33 18.14
C MET A 51 5.14 -1.06 17.32
N TRP A 52 3.96 -1.28 17.92
CA TRP A 52 2.67 -0.98 17.29
C TRP A 52 2.55 0.51 16.93
N ARG A 53 2.95 1.40 17.85
CA ARG A 53 3.02 2.85 17.58
C ARG A 53 4.02 3.19 16.49
N ALA A 54 5.19 2.56 16.49
CA ALA A 54 6.22 2.78 15.47
C ALA A 54 5.72 2.36 14.08
N LEU A 55 5.07 1.20 13.98
CA LEU A 55 4.46 0.72 12.73
C LEU A 55 3.40 1.69 12.18
N ILE A 56 2.52 2.22 13.02
CA ILE A 56 1.52 3.23 12.59
C ILE A 56 2.19 4.52 12.09
N ILE A 57 3.27 4.94 12.75
CA ILE A 57 4.02 6.15 12.35
C ILE A 57 4.79 5.90 11.04
N GLU A 58 5.32 4.69 10.89
CA GLU A 58 6.08 4.28 9.70
C GLU A 58 5.16 4.16 8.48
N GLU A 59 3.97 3.57 8.62
CA GLU A 59 2.94 3.50 7.56
C GLU A 59 2.68 4.88 6.92
N HIS A 60 2.47 5.92 7.75
CA HIS A 60 2.28 7.27 7.25
C HIS A 60 3.54 7.93 6.66
N ARG A 61 4.72 7.48 7.06
CA ARG A 61 6.01 8.05 6.61
C ARG A 61 6.53 7.38 5.33
N THR A 62 6.25 6.10 5.12
CA THR A 62 6.57 5.38 3.88
C THR A 62 5.66 5.79 2.73
N ASP A 63 4.37 6.03 2.99
CA ASP A 63 3.41 6.44 1.96
C ASP A 63 3.79 7.79 1.30
N SER A 64 4.39 8.71 2.06
CA SER A 64 4.73 10.04 1.57
C SER A 64 6.14 10.16 0.98
N LEU A 65 7.08 9.26 1.31
CA LEU A 65 8.48 9.35 0.86
C LEU A 65 8.87 8.32 -0.22
N GLU A 66 8.26 7.13 -0.24
CA GLU A 66 8.59 6.10 -1.24
C GLU A 66 7.68 6.10 -2.47
N GLN A 67 6.46 6.65 -2.34
CA GLN A 67 5.43 6.57 -3.37
C GLN A 67 5.44 7.76 -4.35
N ASP A 68 5.99 8.91 -3.96
CA ASP A 68 5.81 10.17 -4.68
C ASP A 68 6.73 10.36 -5.93
N ASN A 69 7.54 9.36 -6.30
CA ASN A 69 8.49 9.54 -7.41
C ASN A 69 8.93 8.27 -8.17
N ARG A 70 8.35 7.10 -7.90
CA ARG A 70 8.62 5.91 -8.72
C ARG A 70 7.77 5.98 -9.99
N LEU A 71 8.23 6.79 -10.93
CA LEU A 71 7.71 6.77 -12.29
C LEU A 71 7.86 5.36 -12.85
N PRO A 72 6.78 4.76 -13.38
CA PRO A 72 6.87 3.49 -14.05
C PRO A 72 7.91 3.50 -15.18
N PRO A 73 8.68 2.40 -15.39
CA PRO A 73 9.76 2.36 -16.37
C PRO A 73 9.32 2.69 -17.80
N HIS A 74 8.08 2.37 -18.16
CA HIS A 74 7.50 2.65 -19.47
C HIS A 74 7.25 4.14 -19.74
N LEU A 75 7.20 4.97 -18.70
CA LEU A 75 7.17 6.42 -18.83
C LEU A 75 8.57 7.02 -19.07
N LEU A 76 9.65 6.25 -18.91
CA LEU A 76 11.02 6.74 -19.10
C LEU A 76 11.43 6.68 -20.58
N THR A 77 11.03 7.68 -21.36
CA THR A 77 11.56 7.88 -22.72
C THR A 77 13.01 8.40 -22.68
N PRO A 78 13.83 8.21 -23.73
CA PRO A 78 15.20 8.74 -23.77
C PRO A 78 15.30 10.27 -23.62
N SER A 79 14.21 11.00 -23.88
CA SER A 79 14.09 12.46 -23.68
C SER A 79 13.45 12.86 -22.34
N ALA A 80 12.87 11.92 -21.59
CA ALA A 80 12.06 12.19 -20.39
C ALA A 80 12.80 13.00 -19.31
N TRP A 81 14.12 12.87 -19.19
CA TRP A 81 14.87 13.65 -18.20
C TRP A 81 14.92 15.15 -18.53
N ARG A 82 14.89 15.53 -19.82
CA ARG A 82 14.85 16.94 -20.24
C ARG A 82 13.47 17.53 -20.01
N GLU A 83 12.43 16.80 -20.37
CA GLU A 83 11.02 17.15 -20.09
C GLU A 83 10.79 17.29 -18.59
N ARG A 84 11.39 16.42 -17.77
CA ARG A 84 11.34 16.51 -16.30
C ARG A 84 12.08 17.72 -15.74
N ILE A 85 13.23 18.08 -16.29
CA ILE A 85 13.92 19.32 -15.88
C ILE A 85 13.11 20.56 -16.28
N ASP A 86 12.51 20.55 -17.47
CA ASP A 86 11.66 21.64 -17.94
C ASP A 86 10.42 21.80 -17.03
N TYR A 87 9.80 20.69 -16.64
CA TYR A 87 8.72 20.64 -15.66
C TYR A 87 9.11 21.21 -14.30
N LEU A 88 10.26 20.81 -13.74
CA LEU A 88 10.76 21.33 -12.47
C LEU A 88 11.08 22.83 -12.52
N THR A 89 11.36 23.36 -13.71
CA THR A 89 11.73 24.77 -13.90
C THR A 89 10.53 25.66 -14.20
N LYS A 90 9.53 25.15 -14.94
CA LYS A 90 8.41 25.96 -15.45
C LYS A 90 7.16 25.94 -14.58
N GLN A 91 7.01 24.99 -13.65
CA GLN A 91 5.85 24.83 -12.75
C GLN A 91 4.50 25.03 -13.46
N PRO A 92 3.87 23.96 -13.96
CA PRO A 92 2.66 24.09 -14.76
C PRO A 92 1.51 24.71 -13.94
N THR A 93 0.78 25.60 -14.60
CA THR A 93 -0.42 26.22 -14.05
C THR A 93 -1.57 25.23 -13.97
N ARG A 94 -2.57 25.52 -13.12
CA ARG A 94 -3.80 24.74 -13.00
C ARG A 94 -4.45 24.44 -14.35
N ASP A 95 -4.55 25.46 -15.20
CA ASP A 95 -5.20 25.37 -16.51
C ASP A 95 -4.41 24.48 -17.48
N GLU A 96 -3.07 24.54 -17.46
CA GLU A 96 -2.23 23.67 -18.30
C GLU A 96 -2.40 22.19 -17.91
N VAL A 97 -2.43 21.89 -16.61
CA VAL A 97 -2.66 20.53 -16.13
C VAL A 97 -4.07 20.06 -16.47
N LEU A 98 -5.09 20.92 -16.31
CA LEU A 98 -6.46 20.59 -16.68
C LEU A 98 -6.61 20.31 -18.19
N SER A 99 -6.04 21.18 -19.02
CA SER A 99 -5.99 21.00 -20.48
C SER A 99 -5.29 19.69 -20.84
N TYR A 100 -4.20 19.35 -20.17
CA TYR A 100 -3.52 18.08 -20.37
C TYR A 100 -4.41 16.87 -20.05
N ILE A 101 -5.14 16.89 -18.93
CA ILE A 101 -6.05 15.79 -18.57
C ILE A 101 -7.16 15.64 -19.62
N ARG A 102 -7.74 16.75 -20.11
CA ARG A 102 -8.82 16.71 -21.11
C ARG A 102 -8.32 16.35 -22.52
N GLU A 103 -7.23 16.94 -22.97
CA GLU A 103 -6.78 16.81 -24.37
C GLU A 103 -5.92 15.57 -24.60
N VAL A 104 -5.21 15.09 -23.58
CA VAL A 104 -4.29 13.96 -23.70
C VAL A 104 -4.82 12.73 -22.97
N VAL A 105 -5.16 12.87 -21.68
CA VAL A 105 -5.51 11.71 -20.84
C VAL A 105 -6.89 11.15 -21.20
N GLU A 106 -7.91 12.00 -21.32
CA GLU A 106 -9.27 11.57 -21.71
C GLU A 106 -9.26 10.91 -23.10
N VAL A 107 -8.54 11.50 -24.06
CA VAL A 107 -8.39 10.96 -25.42
C VAL A 107 -7.67 9.60 -25.40
N ALA A 108 -6.64 9.44 -24.57
CA ALA A 108 -5.98 8.14 -24.37
C ALA A 108 -6.93 7.11 -23.75
N MET A 109 -7.72 7.50 -22.74
CA MET A 109 -8.70 6.61 -22.10
C MET A 109 -9.77 6.14 -23.07
N HIS A 110 -10.28 7.02 -23.95
CA HIS A 110 -11.23 6.65 -24.99
C HIS A 110 -10.65 5.62 -25.97
N GLN A 111 -9.41 5.82 -26.44
CA GLN A 111 -8.75 4.86 -27.33
C GLN A 111 -8.61 3.48 -26.69
N VAL A 112 -8.25 3.43 -25.40
CA VAL A 112 -8.18 2.17 -24.66
C VAL A 112 -9.57 1.55 -24.52
N ALA A 113 -10.59 2.35 -24.14
CA ALA A 113 -11.96 1.89 -23.97
C ALA A 113 -12.52 1.29 -25.27
N ASP A 114 -12.36 1.98 -26.40
CA ASP A 114 -12.81 1.52 -27.73
C ASP A 114 -12.18 0.16 -28.07
N LYS A 115 -10.88 0.01 -27.81
CA LYS A 115 -10.17 -1.25 -28.08
C LYS A 115 -10.64 -2.41 -27.20
N PHE A 116 -11.00 -2.13 -25.95
CA PHE A 116 -11.55 -3.12 -25.03
C PHE A 116 -13.00 -3.48 -25.39
N ILE A 117 -13.82 -2.52 -25.83
CA ILE A 117 -15.18 -2.74 -26.34
C ILE A 117 -15.16 -3.68 -27.55
N ASP A 118 -14.24 -3.46 -28.50
CA ASP A 118 -14.03 -4.37 -29.65
C ASP A 118 -13.70 -5.80 -29.22
N SER A 119 -13.07 -5.96 -28.06
CA SER A 119 -12.67 -7.25 -27.50
C SER A 119 -13.76 -7.89 -26.61
N GLY A 120 -14.94 -7.28 -26.52
CA GLY A 120 -16.09 -7.77 -25.77
C GLY A 120 -16.11 -7.38 -24.28
N TRP A 121 -15.34 -6.38 -23.87
CA TRP A 121 -15.34 -5.84 -22.52
C TRP A 121 -16.37 -4.71 -22.38
N GLN A 122 -16.88 -4.51 -21.16
CA GLN A 122 -17.66 -3.31 -20.84
C GLN A 122 -16.69 -2.23 -20.38
N ALA A 123 -16.32 -1.32 -21.30
CA ALA A 123 -15.46 -0.19 -20.99
C ALA A 123 -16.25 1.13 -21.02
N LYS A 124 -15.95 2.03 -20.09
CA LYS A 124 -16.50 3.38 -20.06
C LYS A 124 -15.39 4.37 -19.69
N ALA A 125 -15.18 5.37 -20.54
CA ALA A 125 -14.33 6.52 -20.25
C ALA A 125 -15.25 7.76 -20.09
N GLU A 126 -15.05 8.52 -19.01
CA GLU A 126 -15.83 9.72 -18.71
C GLU A 126 -14.94 10.78 -18.05
N PHE A 127 -15.16 12.03 -18.41
CA PHE A 127 -14.57 13.18 -17.74
C PHE A 127 -15.59 13.84 -16.81
N ASP A 128 -15.24 13.93 -15.53
CA ASP A 128 -16.03 14.59 -14.51
C ASP A 128 -15.56 16.05 -14.38
N GLU A 129 -16.29 16.95 -15.04
CA GLU A 129 -16.09 18.41 -15.03
C GLU A 129 -16.16 19.02 -13.62
N VAL A 130 -16.92 18.41 -12.70
CA VAL A 130 -17.11 18.96 -11.34
C VAL A 130 -15.87 18.71 -10.50
N ASN A 131 -15.29 17.52 -10.61
CA ASN A 131 -14.12 17.11 -9.84
C ASN A 131 -12.78 17.21 -10.61
N ASN A 132 -12.81 17.69 -11.86
CA ASN A 132 -11.64 17.81 -12.75
C ASN A 132 -10.84 16.50 -12.85
N ARG A 133 -11.55 15.41 -13.14
CA ARG A 133 -10.96 14.06 -13.21
C ARG A 133 -11.43 13.29 -14.43
N ALA A 134 -10.51 12.54 -15.04
CA ALA A 134 -10.81 11.57 -16.08
C ALA A 134 -10.88 10.17 -15.44
N ILE A 135 -11.91 9.39 -15.77
CA ILE A 135 -12.15 8.07 -15.20
C ILE A 135 -12.33 7.07 -16.34
N LEU A 136 -11.53 6.00 -16.31
CA LEU A 136 -11.70 4.81 -17.14
C LEU A 136 -12.13 3.63 -16.27
N GLN A 137 -13.24 3.01 -16.63
CA GLN A 137 -13.79 1.81 -16.01
C GLN A 137 -13.76 0.66 -17.01
N LEU A 138 -13.16 -0.47 -16.61
CA LEU A 138 -13.12 -1.71 -17.40
C LEU A 138 -13.75 -2.83 -16.59
N GLN A 139 -14.81 -3.43 -17.12
CA GLN A 139 -15.58 -4.49 -16.47
C GLN A 139 -15.72 -5.72 -17.36
N ARG A 140 -15.61 -6.91 -16.73
CA ARG A 140 -15.89 -8.20 -17.37
C ARG A 140 -16.44 -9.19 -16.35
N GLY A 141 -17.71 -9.55 -16.53
CA GLY A 141 -18.41 -10.43 -15.59
C GLY A 141 -18.51 -9.81 -14.19
N GLU A 142 -18.55 -10.64 -13.16
CA GLU A 142 -18.57 -10.20 -11.74
C GLU A 142 -17.19 -10.22 -11.06
N GLU A 143 -16.18 -10.74 -11.74
CA GLU A 143 -14.84 -10.95 -11.18
C GLU A 143 -13.89 -9.76 -11.41
N VAL A 144 -14.08 -9.03 -12.52
CA VAL A 144 -13.15 -8.00 -12.98
C VAL A 144 -13.85 -6.65 -13.02
N ASP A 145 -13.51 -5.79 -12.06
CA ASP A 145 -13.92 -4.38 -11.99
C ASP A 145 -12.66 -3.52 -11.74
N PHE A 146 -12.14 -2.95 -12.83
CA PHE A 146 -10.94 -2.11 -12.84
C PHE A 146 -11.34 -0.65 -13.06
N THR A 147 -10.80 0.25 -12.25
CA THR A 147 -11.02 1.70 -12.38
C THR A 147 -9.66 2.41 -12.34
N TYR A 148 -9.40 3.21 -13.35
CA TYR A 148 -8.24 4.07 -13.49
C TYR A 148 -8.70 5.52 -13.52
N GLU A 149 -8.33 6.31 -12.52
CA GLU A 149 -8.72 7.71 -12.37
C GLU A 149 -7.47 8.59 -12.48
N VAL A 150 -7.59 9.73 -13.17
CA VAL A 150 -6.57 10.78 -13.17
C VAL A 150 -7.24 12.07 -12.74
N ARG A 151 -6.74 12.68 -11.68
CA ARG A 151 -7.33 13.90 -11.12
C ARG A 151 -6.30 15.01 -10.97
N LEU A 152 -6.78 16.24 -11.06
CA LEU A 152 -6.01 17.41 -10.68
C LEU A 152 -5.82 17.41 -9.15
N ALA A 153 -4.57 17.27 -8.71
CA ALA A 153 -4.19 17.38 -7.30
C ALA A 153 -3.45 18.69 -7.04
N GLU A 154 -3.79 19.36 -5.93
CA GLU A 154 -3.14 20.57 -5.45
C GLU A 154 -2.25 20.21 -4.25
N HIS A 155 -0.95 20.49 -4.37
CA HIS A 155 0.02 20.26 -3.28
C HIS A 155 0.66 21.57 -2.84
N ASP A 156 0.83 21.70 -1.52
CA ASP A 156 1.60 22.79 -0.92
C ASP A 156 3.09 22.64 -1.24
N ILE A 157 3.76 23.76 -1.50
CA ILE A 157 5.19 23.77 -1.82
C ILE A 157 5.99 23.33 -0.59
N PRO A 158 6.99 22.44 -0.72
CA PRO A 158 7.90 22.13 0.37
C PRO A 158 8.63 23.38 0.90
N ASP A 159 8.80 23.48 2.22
CA ASP A 159 9.42 24.63 2.93
C ASP A 159 10.79 25.06 2.39
N TYR A 160 11.53 24.18 1.71
CA TYR A 160 12.83 24.46 1.11
C TYR A 160 12.80 25.64 0.10
N TYR A 161 11.69 25.81 -0.63
CA TYR A 161 11.54 26.89 -1.61
C TYR A 161 11.28 28.26 -0.95
N GLN A 162 10.75 28.30 0.28
CA GLN A 162 10.54 29.56 1.01
C GLN A 162 11.86 30.21 1.45
N GLN A 163 12.92 29.44 1.72
CA GLN A 163 14.20 29.97 2.17
C GLN A 163 15.03 30.63 1.06
N SER A 164 14.79 30.28 -0.21
CA SER A 164 15.66 30.71 -1.31
C SER A 164 15.33 32.11 -1.84
N GLY A 165 14.30 32.79 -1.33
CA GLY A 165 13.91 34.14 -1.80
C GLY A 165 13.54 34.20 -3.29
N ALA A 166 13.40 33.05 -3.94
CA ALA A 166 12.86 32.97 -5.29
C ALA A 166 11.39 33.36 -5.19
N HIS A 167 10.99 34.40 -5.91
CA HIS A 167 9.59 34.71 -6.16
C HIS A 167 8.98 33.57 -6.98
N VAL A 168 8.63 32.47 -6.32
CA VAL A 168 7.77 31.43 -6.87
C VAL A 168 6.37 32.05 -6.90
N GLY A 169 5.93 32.50 -8.07
CA GLY A 169 4.67 33.22 -8.27
C GLY A 169 3.42 32.37 -8.02
N GLN A 170 3.56 31.10 -7.64
CA GLN A 170 2.46 30.19 -7.35
C GLN A 170 2.70 29.52 -6.00
N LEU A 171 1.73 29.66 -5.08
CA LEU A 171 1.72 29.06 -3.74
C LEU A 171 1.41 27.54 -3.76
N HIS A 172 0.97 27.01 -4.90
CA HIS A 172 0.52 25.63 -5.05
C HIS A 172 1.08 25.02 -6.34
N HIS A 173 1.48 23.75 -6.29
CA HIS A 173 1.89 23.00 -7.45
C HIS A 173 0.76 22.05 -7.87
N TYR A 174 0.33 22.17 -9.13
CA TYR A 174 -0.73 21.33 -9.69
C TYR A 174 -0.12 20.10 -10.38
N ARG A 175 -0.69 18.93 -10.13
CA ARG A 175 -0.23 17.64 -10.69
C ARG A 175 -1.39 16.84 -11.25
N ALA A 176 -1.14 16.07 -12.30
CA ALA A 176 -2.08 15.10 -12.84
C ALA A 176 -1.83 13.75 -12.18
N GLU A 177 -2.44 13.53 -11.02
CA GLU A 177 -2.18 12.31 -10.24
C GLU A 177 -3.08 11.16 -10.65
N VAL A 178 -2.45 10.00 -10.85
CA VAL A 178 -3.16 8.73 -11.05
C VAL A 178 -3.67 8.21 -9.71
N TYR A 179 -4.92 7.75 -9.69
CA TYR A 179 -5.56 7.05 -8.58
C TYR A 179 -6.15 5.73 -9.07
N LEU A 180 -5.76 4.65 -8.40
CA LEU A 180 -6.31 3.32 -8.58
C LEU A 180 -7.16 2.99 -7.35
N ARG A 181 -8.37 2.43 -7.54
CA ARG A 181 -9.30 2.10 -6.44
C ARG A 181 -8.68 1.23 -5.33
N ARG A 182 -7.60 0.49 -5.62
CA ARG A 182 -6.93 -0.42 -4.69
C ARG A 182 -5.83 0.22 -3.83
N GLY A 183 -5.60 1.53 -3.97
CA GLY A 183 -4.70 2.31 -3.11
C GLY A 183 -3.22 2.03 -3.36
N GLY A 184 -2.40 3.10 -3.35
CA GLY A 184 -0.94 2.97 -3.26
C GLY A 184 -0.12 3.40 -4.48
N LEU A 185 -0.70 4.05 -5.49
CA LEU A 185 0.12 4.70 -6.52
C LEU A 185 -0.45 6.08 -6.81
N THR A 186 0.34 7.10 -6.51
CA THR A 186 0.07 8.52 -6.78
C THR A 186 1.33 9.08 -7.43
N TYR A 187 1.40 8.97 -8.76
CA TYR A 187 2.46 9.60 -9.56
C TYR A 187 1.85 10.58 -10.55
N ASP A 188 2.66 11.56 -10.93
CA ASP A 188 2.24 12.59 -11.87
C ASP A 188 2.43 12.14 -13.32
N LEU A 189 1.35 12.22 -14.09
CA LEU A 189 1.32 11.95 -15.54
C LEU A 189 1.63 13.18 -16.39
N TYR A 190 1.67 14.38 -15.80
CA TYR A 190 1.80 15.59 -16.59
C TYR A 190 3.10 15.60 -17.41
N GLY A 191 2.99 15.96 -18.70
CA GLY A 191 4.10 16.04 -19.64
C GLY A 191 4.35 14.77 -20.46
N TYR A 192 3.69 13.65 -20.13
CA TYR A 192 3.79 12.43 -20.93
C TYR A 192 2.91 12.47 -22.19
N GLN A 193 3.35 11.80 -23.25
CA GLN A 193 2.58 11.69 -24.49
C GLN A 193 1.40 10.71 -24.34
N SER A 194 0.37 10.86 -25.18
CA SER A 194 -0.81 9.98 -25.19
C SER A 194 -0.44 8.48 -25.22
N ASP A 195 0.55 8.10 -26.02
CA ASP A 195 0.99 6.70 -26.12
C ASP A 195 1.56 6.17 -24.79
N ALA A 196 2.26 7.02 -24.04
CA ALA A 196 2.82 6.64 -22.74
C ALA A 196 1.70 6.46 -21.69
N VAL A 197 0.66 7.29 -21.74
CA VAL A 197 -0.55 7.14 -20.92
C VAL A 197 -1.29 5.83 -21.25
N ILE A 198 -1.42 5.50 -22.54
CA ILE A 198 -2.05 4.24 -22.97
C ILE A 198 -1.28 3.03 -22.44
N ASN A 199 0.04 3.01 -22.61
CA ASN A 199 0.88 1.93 -22.09
C ASN A 199 0.77 1.82 -20.57
N ASP A 200 0.69 2.96 -19.86
CA ASP A 200 0.50 2.96 -18.42
C ASP A 200 -0.82 2.32 -17.98
N ILE A 201 -1.92 2.68 -18.63
CA ILE A 201 -3.23 2.08 -18.35
C ILE A 201 -3.17 0.55 -18.55
N ILE A 202 -2.54 0.09 -19.65
CA ILE A 202 -2.41 -1.33 -19.97
C ILE A 202 -1.55 -2.04 -18.92
N ASP A 203 -0.39 -1.50 -18.56
CA ASP A 203 0.51 -2.10 -17.56
C ASP A 203 -0.17 -2.21 -16.18
N GLN A 204 -0.94 -1.20 -15.77
CA GLN A 204 -1.69 -1.26 -14.51
C GLN A 204 -2.82 -2.29 -14.58
N PHE A 205 -3.47 -2.43 -15.73
CA PHE A 205 -4.50 -3.43 -15.94
C PHE A 205 -3.94 -4.86 -15.95
N GLU A 206 -2.78 -5.10 -16.57
CA GLU A 206 -2.11 -6.41 -16.55
C GLU A 206 -1.72 -6.80 -15.12
N LYS A 207 -1.17 -5.88 -14.34
CA LYS A 207 -0.87 -6.10 -12.91
C LYS A 207 -2.14 -6.46 -12.13
N TYR A 208 -3.25 -5.79 -12.42
CA TYR A 208 -4.55 -6.08 -11.81
C TYR A 208 -5.02 -7.50 -12.14
N LEU A 209 -4.92 -7.93 -13.39
CA LEU A 209 -5.28 -9.30 -13.80
C LEU A 209 -4.36 -10.35 -13.19
N HIS A 210 -3.04 -10.10 -13.17
CA HIS A 210 -2.09 -11.01 -12.54
C HIS A 210 -2.40 -11.18 -11.05
N PHE A 211 -2.74 -10.09 -10.36
CA PHE A 211 -3.16 -10.14 -8.96
C PHE A 211 -4.42 -10.99 -8.76
N LEU A 212 -5.46 -10.80 -9.60
CA LEU A 212 -6.68 -11.61 -9.54
C LEU A 212 -6.38 -13.11 -9.72
N ASN A 213 -5.46 -13.44 -10.64
CA ASN A 213 -5.06 -14.83 -10.90
C ASN A 213 -4.21 -15.44 -9.77
N VAL A 214 -3.37 -14.65 -9.10
CA VAL A 214 -2.48 -15.12 -8.01
C VAL A 214 -3.19 -15.11 -6.65
N SER A 215 -4.27 -14.34 -6.50
CA SER A 215 -5.10 -14.30 -5.29
C SER A 215 -6.50 -14.89 -5.51
N PRO A 216 -6.64 -16.14 -6.00
CA PRO A 216 -7.92 -16.80 -5.94
C PRO A 216 -8.19 -17.12 -4.47
N ASP A 217 -9.33 -16.68 -3.95
CA ASP A 217 -9.92 -17.20 -2.71
C ASP A 217 -9.54 -16.57 -1.36
N SER A 218 -9.58 -15.24 -1.22
CA SER A 218 -10.14 -14.56 -0.02
C SER A 218 -9.98 -13.04 -0.06
N LEU A 219 -11.03 -12.34 -0.46
CA LEU A 219 -11.25 -10.97 0.03
C LEU A 219 -12.11 -11.09 1.30
N PRO A 220 -11.71 -10.53 2.45
CA PRO A 220 -12.34 -10.78 3.76
C PRO A 220 -13.76 -10.20 3.93
N TRP A 221 -14.36 -9.67 2.86
CA TRP A 221 -15.65 -8.99 2.91
C TRP A 221 -16.79 -9.74 2.18
N ARG A 222 -16.55 -10.96 1.68
CA ARG A 222 -17.59 -11.79 1.05
C ARG A 222 -18.00 -12.96 1.96
N MET A 223 -18.50 -12.67 3.16
CA MET A 223 -19.10 -13.64 4.09
C MET A 223 -20.58 -13.92 3.76
N GLU A 224 -20.91 -14.29 2.51
CA GLU A 224 -22.30 -14.65 2.17
C GLU A 224 -22.45 -16.04 1.54
N MET A 225 -21.40 -16.85 1.43
CA MET A 225 -21.51 -18.23 0.93
C MET A 225 -20.69 -19.23 1.75
N HIS A 226 -20.89 -19.26 3.07
CA HIS A 226 -20.32 -20.32 3.91
C HIS A 226 -21.30 -20.84 4.96
N ASP A 227 -22.60 -20.89 4.65
CA ASP A 227 -23.63 -21.48 5.52
C ASP A 227 -24.38 -22.67 4.88
N GLU A 228 -23.90 -23.24 3.78
CA GLU A 228 -24.52 -24.43 3.15
C GLU A 228 -23.87 -25.77 3.55
N GLY A 229 -22.87 -25.75 4.45
CA GLY A 229 -22.12 -26.95 4.85
C GLY A 229 -22.52 -27.57 6.20
N LEU A 230 -23.44 -26.96 6.96
CA LEU A 230 -23.78 -27.39 8.33
C LEU A 230 -25.14 -28.11 8.39
N VAL A 231 -25.30 -29.18 7.61
CA VAL A 231 -26.26 -30.24 7.97
C VAL A 231 -25.47 -31.31 8.72
N VAL A 232 -25.44 -31.18 10.05
CA VAL A 232 -24.91 -32.22 10.95
C VAL A 232 -25.89 -33.39 10.92
N GLU A 233 -25.52 -34.45 10.19
CA GLU A 233 -26.20 -35.74 10.24
C GLU A 233 -25.94 -36.37 11.61
N SER A 234 -26.88 -36.22 12.54
CA SER A 234 -26.84 -36.87 13.84
C SER A 234 -27.28 -38.33 13.70
N SER A 235 -26.37 -39.25 13.39
CA SER A 235 -26.59 -40.67 13.60
C SER A 235 -26.41 -41.01 15.09
N SER A 236 -27.54 -41.08 15.77
CA SER A 236 -27.71 -41.62 17.11
C SER A 236 -27.56 -43.15 17.07
N GLU A 237 -26.41 -43.68 17.49
CA GLU A 237 -26.28 -45.06 17.94
C GLU A 237 -25.80 -45.11 19.40
N PHE A 238 -26.77 -45.06 20.30
CA PHE A 238 -26.69 -45.72 21.60
C PHE A 238 -28.01 -46.48 21.79
N ASP A 239 -28.05 -47.74 21.37
CA ASP A 239 -29.05 -48.69 21.85
C ASP A 239 -28.34 -49.76 22.72
N LYS A 240 -28.85 -49.84 23.95
CA LYS A 240 -28.87 -50.93 24.97
C LYS A 240 -27.72 -51.93 25.10
#